data_AF-A0A4Q9WE37-F1
#
_entry.id   AF-A0A4Q9WE37-F1
#
_cell.length_a   1.000
_cell.length_b   1.000
_cell.length_c   1.000
_cell.angle_alpha   90.00
_cell.angle_beta   90.00
_cell.angle_gamma   90.00
#
_symmetry.space_group_name_H-M   'P 1'
#
loop_
_entity.id
_entity.type
_entity.pdbx_description
1 polymer ?
#
loop_
_entity_poly.entity_id
_entity_poly.type
_entity_poly.pdbx_seq_one_letter_code
_entity_poly.pdbx_strand_id
1 'polypeptide(L)'
;MNINTRIRLVLGCYSLVKTVNESLRYAYHMNMQQFKILLFIKDYSTAHERPLTIQTLVIKEHCNKAMMLKYLAQLYAMHWISKKRNPNDQRRLIIYMTKIQHKKIEHLLQEIKKIIANYDIDAKLDLHCHFKLKEFMDVKVLHDDFELTSLHDSIHLDELFILGLIYLYPNAYNMAQLKYVIEQHNMYITPLIKSLVDKKYIYKERCRTDERQIRIGIKTDKLSQVKLLFNECYNTIVNHLELTHI
;
A
#
# COMPACT_ATOMS: atom_id res chain seq x y z
N MET A 1 11.89 1.87 -20.74
CA MET A 1 11.87 0.67 -19.87
C MET A 1 10.90 -0.40 -20.40
N ASN A 2 11.26 -1.69 -20.40
CA ASN A 2 10.38 -2.76 -20.90
C ASN A 2 9.21 -3.06 -19.92
N ILE A 3 8.16 -3.72 -20.39
CA ILE A 3 6.96 -4.00 -19.58
C ILE A 3 7.25 -4.89 -18.35
N ASN A 4 8.15 -5.87 -18.47
CA ASN A 4 8.47 -6.76 -17.34
C ASN A 4 9.13 -5.97 -16.20
N THR A 5 10.05 -5.05 -16.52
CA THR A 5 10.67 -4.18 -15.52
C THR A 5 9.64 -3.27 -14.85
N ARG A 6 8.68 -2.73 -15.61
CA ARG A 6 7.58 -1.90 -15.06
C ARG A 6 6.73 -2.70 -14.08
N ILE A 7 6.35 -3.91 -14.45
CA ILE A 7 5.59 -4.82 -13.57
C ILE A 7 6.36 -5.11 -12.30
N ARG A 8 7.65 -5.49 -12.40
CA ARG A 8 8.47 -5.78 -11.23
C ARG A 8 8.58 -4.57 -10.28
N LEU A 9 8.71 -3.34 -10.80
CA LEU A 9 8.71 -2.13 -9.97
C LEU A 9 7.38 -1.98 -9.21
N VAL A 10 6.25 -2.12 -9.91
CA VAL A 10 4.91 -2.04 -9.29
C VAL A 10 4.74 -3.08 -8.18
N LEU A 11 5.15 -4.33 -8.43
CA LEU A 11 5.09 -5.41 -7.43
C LEU A 11 6.01 -5.15 -6.23
N GLY A 12 7.20 -4.61 -6.47
CA GLY A 12 8.16 -4.22 -5.44
C GLY A 12 7.61 -3.12 -4.53
N CYS A 13 7.08 -2.03 -5.11
CA CYS A 13 6.44 -0.95 -4.36
C CYS A 13 5.26 -1.45 -3.53
N TYR A 14 4.36 -2.22 -4.14
CA TYR A 14 3.20 -2.80 -3.44
C TYR A 14 3.64 -3.64 -2.23
N SER A 15 4.64 -4.50 -2.40
CA SER A 15 5.10 -5.40 -1.33
C SER A 15 5.81 -4.66 -0.20
N LEU A 16 6.54 -3.59 -0.51
CA LEU A 16 7.12 -2.70 0.49
C LEU A 16 6.03 -1.97 1.28
N VAL A 17 5.04 -1.37 0.61
CA VAL A 17 3.89 -0.71 1.27
C VAL A 17 3.19 -1.68 2.21
N LYS A 18 3.00 -2.93 1.77
CA LYS A 18 2.39 -3.98 2.58
C LYS A 18 3.22 -4.32 3.83
N THR A 19 4.52 -4.48 3.67
CA THR A 19 5.45 -4.75 4.77
C THR A 19 5.43 -3.61 5.81
N VAL A 20 5.39 -2.35 5.35
CA VAL A 20 5.26 -1.20 6.25
C VAL A 20 3.90 -1.21 6.95
N ASN A 21 2.80 -1.46 6.23
CA ASN A 21 1.46 -1.53 6.81
C ASN A 21 1.33 -2.63 7.88
N GLU A 22 1.95 -3.79 7.67
CA GLU A 22 2.02 -4.86 8.66
C GLU A 22 2.82 -4.45 9.90
N SER A 23 3.96 -3.79 9.70
CA SER A 23 4.77 -3.27 10.79
C SER A 23 4.00 -2.25 11.62
N LEU A 24 3.29 -1.32 10.97
CA LEU A 24 2.37 -0.37 11.62
C LEU A 24 1.28 -1.10 12.43
N ARG A 25 0.67 -2.13 11.84
CA ARG A 25 -0.43 -2.86 12.47
C ARG A 25 0.02 -3.64 13.70
N TYR A 26 1.13 -4.37 13.60
CA TYR A 26 1.55 -5.31 14.65
C TYR A 26 2.42 -4.64 15.72
N ALA A 27 3.32 -3.73 15.35
CA ALA A 27 4.19 -3.07 16.32
C ALA A 27 3.56 -1.80 16.93
N TYR A 28 2.66 -1.13 16.20
CA TYR A 28 2.13 0.18 16.60
C TYR A 28 0.61 0.26 16.70
N HIS A 29 -0.10 -0.86 16.43
CA HIS A 29 -1.56 -0.95 16.43
C HIS A 29 -2.24 0.14 15.59
N MET A 30 -1.63 0.45 14.45
CA MET A 30 -2.01 1.56 13.56
C MET A 30 -2.17 1.04 12.13
N ASN A 31 -3.19 1.50 11.41
CA ASN A 31 -3.29 1.26 9.97
C ASN A 31 -2.68 2.42 9.16
N MET A 32 -2.49 2.21 7.85
CA MET A 32 -1.90 3.23 6.99
C MET A 32 -2.66 4.57 6.99
N GLN A 33 -3.99 4.55 7.02
CA GLN A 33 -4.77 5.80 7.06
C GLN A 33 -4.52 6.60 8.35
N GLN A 34 -4.42 5.92 9.48
CA GLN A 34 -4.10 6.55 10.76
C GLN A 34 -2.68 7.11 10.77
N PHE A 35 -1.74 6.39 10.15
CA PHE A 35 -0.37 6.86 9.99
C PHE A 35 -0.32 8.15 9.15
N LYS A 36 -1.07 8.22 8.05
CA LYS A 36 -1.19 9.45 7.25
C LYS A 36 -1.73 10.63 8.05
N ILE A 37 -2.88 10.42 8.70
CA ILE A 37 -3.49 11.42 9.58
C ILE A 37 -2.49 11.90 10.64
N LEU A 38 -1.70 10.98 11.21
CA LEU A 38 -0.70 11.31 12.20
C LEU A 38 0.42 12.20 11.65
N LEU A 39 0.95 11.89 10.47
CA LEU A 39 1.97 12.70 9.81
C LEU A 39 1.42 14.08 9.43
N PHE A 40 0.20 14.14 8.90
CA PHE A 40 -0.45 15.41 8.62
C PHE A 40 -0.59 16.27 9.89
N ILE A 41 -1.05 15.70 11.00
CA ILE A 41 -1.16 16.44 12.28
C ILE A 41 0.21 16.94 12.72
N LYS A 42 1.26 16.11 12.62
CA LYS A 42 2.64 16.49 12.94
C LYS A 42 3.07 17.70 12.13
N ASP A 43 2.96 17.64 10.81
CA ASP A 43 3.45 18.69 9.92
C ASP A 43 2.61 19.97 10.05
N TYR A 44 1.29 19.83 10.23
CA TYR A 44 0.40 20.96 10.51
C TYR A 44 0.79 21.69 11.79
N SER A 45 1.06 20.94 12.87
CA SER A 45 1.43 21.52 14.17
C SER A 45 2.76 22.27 14.16
N THR A 46 3.65 21.98 13.21
CA THR A 46 4.92 22.70 13.03
C THR A 46 4.80 23.90 12.09
N ALA A 47 3.87 23.89 11.14
CA ALA A 47 3.80 24.87 10.06
C ALA A 47 2.71 25.94 10.25
N HIS A 48 1.72 25.70 11.11
CA HIS A 48 0.55 26.57 11.24
C HIS A 48 0.33 27.06 12.66
N GLU A 49 0.03 28.34 12.81
CA GLU A 49 -0.34 28.95 14.10
C GLU A 49 -1.80 28.66 14.49
N ARG A 50 -2.65 28.33 13.51
CA ARG A 50 -4.08 28.06 13.76
C ARG A 50 -4.26 26.70 14.43
N PRO A 51 -5.23 26.56 15.36
CA PRO A 51 -5.51 25.28 16.00
C PRO A 51 -6.11 24.29 15.00
N LEU A 52 -5.57 23.07 14.97
CA LEU A 52 -6.09 22.01 14.12
C LEU A 52 -7.45 21.51 14.64
N THR A 53 -8.45 21.48 13.77
CA THR A 53 -9.80 21.01 14.08
C THR A 53 -10.16 19.74 13.32
N ILE A 54 -11.18 19.03 13.80
CA ILE A 54 -11.73 17.85 13.09
C ILE A 54 -12.22 18.24 11.69
N GLN A 55 -12.80 19.43 11.50
CA GLN A 55 -13.27 19.89 10.19
C GLN A 55 -12.12 20.03 9.20
N THR A 56 -10.98 20.58 9.65
CA THR A 56 -9.77 20.67 8.84
C THR A 56 -9.32 19.30 8.35
N LEU A 57 -9.31 18.31 9.24
CA LEU A 57 -8.93 16.93 8.91
C LEU A 57 -9.94 16.25 7.96
N VAL A 58 -11.23 16.43 8.21
CA VAL A 58 -12.31 15.90 7.35
C VAL A 58 -12.18 16.42 5.92
N ILE A 59 -11.92 17.72 5.77
CA ILE A 59 -11.74 18.35 4.46
C ILE A 59 -10.47 17.83 3.78
N LYS A 60 -9.35 17.75 4.51
CA LYS A 60 -8.07 17.32 3.95
C LYS A 60 -8.05 15.85 3.52
N GLU A 61 -8.63 14.97 4.33
CA GLU A 61 -8.61 13.52 4.12
C GLU A 61 -9.82 13.02 3.31
N HIS A 62 -10.68 13.93 2.82
CA HIS A 62 -11.90 13.60 2.07
C HIS A 62 -12.77 12.50 2.72
N CYS A 63 -12.78 12.43 4.06
CA CYS A 63 -13.47 11.37 4.81
C CYS A 63 -14.58 11.93 5.69
N ASN A 64 -15.61 11.13 5.95
CA ASN A 64 -16.70 11.59 6.80
C ASN A 64 -16.26 11.78 8.26
N LYS A 65 -16.97 12.67 8.98
CA LYS A 65 -16.66 13.04 10.36
C LYS A 65 -16.67 11.86 11.33
N ALA A 66 -17.56 10.89 11.15
CA ALA A 66 -17.66 9.73 12.02
C ALA A 66 -16.41 8.83 11.88
N MET A 67 -15.93 8.63 10.66
CA MET A 67 -14.70 7.87 10.39
C MET A 67 -13.47 8.59 10.95
N MET A 68 -13.36 9.90 10.72
CA MET A 68 -12.29 10.71 11.30
C MET A 68 -12.24 10.62 12.82
N LEU A 69 -13.41 10.67 13.49
CA LEU A 69 -13.50 10.49 14.93
C LEU A 69 -13.01 9.12 15.39
N LYS A 70 -13.29 8.04 14.65
CA LYS A 70 -12.76 6.70 14.95
C LYS A 70 -11.23 6.66 14.86
N TYR A 71 -10.65 7.21 13.80
CA TYR A 71 -9.20 7.28 13.65
C TYR A 71 -8.54 8.06 14.78
N LEU A 72 -9.06 9.25 15.09
CA LEU A 72 -8.54 10.11 16.16
C LEU A 72 -8.72 9.50 17.55
N ALA A 73 -9.79 8.75 17.80
CA ALA A 73 -10.01 8.08 19.08
C ALA A 73 -8.91 7.06 19.37
N GLN A 74 -8.53 6.24 18.38
CA GLN A 74 -7.44 5.26 18.52
C GLN A 74 -6.08 5.94 18.64
N LEU A 75 -5.79 6.95 17.80
CA LEU A 75 -4.53 7.72 17.91
C LEU A 75 -4.38 8.37 19.29
N TYR A 76 -5.46 8.90 19.86
CA TYR A 76 -5.48 9.46 21.21
C TYR A 76 -5.27 8.38 22.28
N ALA A 77 -5.98 7.25 22.19
CA ALA A 77 -5.85 6.14 23.14
C ALA A 77 -4.44 5.55 23.19
N MET A 78 -3.76 5.51 22.04
CA MET A 78 -2.36 5.06 21.92
C MET A 78 -1.34 6.18 22.18
N HIS A 79 -1.80 7.32 22.72
CA HIS A 79 -1.00 8.49 23.07
C HIS A 79 -0.18 9.10 21.92
N TRP A 80 -0.60 8.92 20.66
CA TRP A 80 0.04 9.55 19.50
C TRP A 80 -0.29 11.03 19.37
N ILE A 81 -1.49 11.43 19.78
CA ILE A 81 -1.98 12.81 19.71
C ILE A 81 -2.63 13.23 21.03
N SER A 82 -2.79 14.53 21.21
CA SER A 82 -3.55 15.12 22.31
C SER A 82 -4.77 15.87 21.77
N LYS A 83 -5.81 15.99 22.59
CA LYS A 83 -7.01 16.75 22.25
C LYS A 83 -7.50 17.54 23.45
N LYS A 84 -8.01 18.75 23.20
CA LYS A 84 -8.68 19.58 24.20
C LYS A 84 -9.92 20.23 23.61
N ARG A 85 -10.83 20.68 24.48
CA ARG A 85 -11.99 21.48 24.08
C ARG A 85 -11.52 22.90 23.73
N ASN A 86 -12.11 23.52 22.72
CA ASN A 86 -11.83 24.91 22.41
C ASN A 86 -12.38 25.79 23.56
N PRO A 87 -11.58 26.71 24.14
CA PRO A 87 -12.04 27.60 25.21
C PRO A 87 -13.23 28.47 24.80
N ASN A 88 -13.30 28.88 23.53
CA ASN A 88 -14.33 29.79 23.02
C ASN A 88 -15.58 29.05 22.52
N ASP A 89 -15.48 27.73 22.27
CA ASP A 89 -16.60 26.88 21.84
C ASP A 89 -16.34 25.43 22.30
N GLN A 90 -16.89 25.06 23.45
CA GLN A 90 -16.68 23.73 24.03
C GLN A 90 -17.23 22.59 23.14
N ARG A 91 -18.05 22.89 22.11
CA ARG A 91 -18.50 21.86 21.16
C ARG A 91 -17.38 21.48 20.18
N ARG A 92 -16.33 22.30 20.04
CA ARG A 92 -15.18 22.05 19.15
C ARG A 92 -14.04 21.37 19.90
N LEU A 93 -13.43 20.40 19.23
CA LEU A 93 -12.20 19.74 19.67
C LEU A 93 -11.02 20.29 18.89
N ILE A 94 -9.98 20.67 19.61
CA ILE A 94 -8.67 21.05 19.09
C ILE A 94 -7.74 19.87 19.26
N ILE A 95 -7.05 19.51 18.18
CA ILE A 95 -6.08 18.42 18.12
C ILE A 95 -4.70 19.04 18.11
N TYR A 96 -3.76 18.48 18.88
CA TYR A 96 -2.40 18.98 18.96
C TYR A 96 -1.43 17.87 19.36
N MET A 97 -0.13 18.15 19.26
CA MET A 97 0.94 17.26 19.71
C MET A 97 1.78 17.92 20.78
N THR A 98 2.21 17.13 21.76
CA THR A 98 3.23 17.54 22.73
C THR A 98 4.64 17.27 22.19
N LYS A 99 5.66 17.86 22.81
CA LYS A 99 7.07 17.58 22.47
C LYS A 99 7.41 16.08 22.58
N ILE A 100 6.83 15.38 23.56
CA ILE A 100 7.03 13.93 23.74
C ILE A 100 6.40 13.16 22.57
N GLN A 101 5.20 13.55 22.15
CA GLN A 101 4.52 12.94 21.00
C GLN A 101 5.28 13.16 19.70
N HIS A 102 5.83 14.35 19.47
CA HIS A 102 6.72 14.60 18.34
C HIS A 102 7.92 13.64 18.33
N LYS A 103 8.64 13.50 19.45
CA LYS A 103 9.77 12.56 19.56
C LYS A 103 9.35 11.11 19.28
N LYS A 104 8.18 10.70 19.76
CA LYS A 104 7.64 9.34 19.52
C LYS A 104 7.40 9.10 18.02
N ILE A 105 6.87 10.09 17.31
CA ILE A 105 6.64 10.01 15.86
C ILE A 105 7.96 10.01 15.10
N GLU A 106 8.93 10.83 15.48
CA GLU A 106 10.27 10.79 14.87
C GLU A 106 10.92 9.41 15.02
N HIS A 107 10.78 8.76 16.17
CA HIS A 107 11.27 7.40 16.35
C HIS A 107 10.57 6.40 15.41
N LEU A 108 9.24 6.46 15.31
CA LEU A 108 8.46 5.66 14.35
C LEU A 108 8.95 5.88 12.91
N LEU A 109 9.16 7.13 12.52
CA LEU A 109 9.66 7.48 11.18
C LEU A 109 11.04 6.86 10.90
N GLN A 110 11.93 6.84 11.88
CA GLN A 110 13.25 6.21 11.74
C GLN A 110 13.14 4.69 11.59
N GLU A 111 12.24 4.04 12.34
CA GLU A 111 12.01 2.60 12.20
C GLU A 111 11.44 2.25 10.81
N ILE A 112 10.50 3.05 10.29
CA ILE A 112 9.99 2.86 8.92
C ILE A 112 11.10 3.07 7.87
N LYS A 113 11.95 4.10 8.03
CA LYS A 113 13.10 4.30 7.14
C LYS A 113 14.05 3.11 7.14
N LYS A 114 14.30 2.48 8.29
CA LYS A 114 15.10 1.25 8.37
C LYS A 114 14.45 0.10 7.61
N ILE A 115 13.12 -0.07 7.74
CA ILE A 115 12.39 -1.09 6.97
C ILE A 115 12.59 -0.87 5.47
N ILE A 116 12.41 0.36 4.98
CA ILE A 116 12.60 0.71 3.56
C ILE A 116 14.04 0.45 3.11
N ALA A 117 15.03 0.91 3.89
CA ALA A 117 16.45 0.79 3.55
C ALA A 117 16.94 -0.67 3.48
N ASN A 118 16.38 -1.53 4.34
CA ASN A 118 16.71 -2.95 4.43
C ASN A 118 15.77 -3.84 3.61
N TYR A 119 14.83 -3.25 2.85
CA TYR A 119 13.89 -4.02 2.07
C TYR A 119 14.56 -4.61 0.83
N ASP A 120 14.77 -5.93 0.85
CA ASP A 120 15.29 -6.68 -0.28
C ASP A 120 14.14 -7.27 -1.11
N ILE A 121 13.87 -6.64 -2.26
CA ILE A 121 12.84 -7.08 -3.21
C ILE A 121 13.19 -8.43 -3.81
N ASP A 122 14.48 -8.65 -4.10
CA ASP A 122 14.94 -9.86 -4.77
C ASP A 122 14.85 -11.05 -3.83
N ALA A 123 15.24 -10.88 -2.57
CA ALA A 123 15.08 -11.94 -1.57
C ALA A 123 13.61 -12.29 -1.28
N LYS A 124 12.68 -11.32 -1.36
CA LYS A 124 11.27 -11.54 -1.04
C LYS A 124 10.42 -12.09 -2.20
N LEU A 125 10.75 -11.73 -3.44
CA LEU A 125 9.89 -12.00 -4.59
C LEU A 125 10.60 -12.72 -5.75
N ASP A 126 11.91 -12.98 -5.62
CA ASP A 126 12.76 -13.54 -6.68
C ASP A 126 12.58 -12.81 -8.03
N LEU A 127 12.39 -11.48 -7.96
CA LEU A 127 12.06 -10.66 -9.12
C LEU A 127 13.26 -10.38 -10.04
N HIS A 128 14.49 -10.73 -9.64
CA HIS A 128 15.74 -10.32 -10.29
C HIS A 128 15.68 -8.85 -10.72
N CYS A 129 15.28 -8.01 -9.78
CA CYS A 129 15.02 -6.61 -9.94
C CYS A 129 16.25 -5.85 -9.44
N HIS A 130 17.16 -5.50 -10.35
CA HIS A 130 18.29 -4.61 -10.07
C HIS A 130 17.89 -3.16 -9.72
N PHE A 131 16.61 -2.92 -9.40
CA PHE A 131 16.09 -1.62 -9.04
C PHE A 131 16.33 -1.35 -7.56
N LYS A 132 17.07 -0.28 -7.26
CA LYS A 132 17.25 0.23 -5.90
C LYS A 132 15.98 0.98 -5.46
N LEU A 133 14.88 0.26 -5.25
CA LEU A 133 13.60 0.83 -4.81
C LEU A 133 13.74 1.69 -3.54
N LYS A 134 14.67 1.31 -2.67
CA LYS A 134 15.07 2.05 -1.46
C LYS A 134 15.66 3.44 -1.72
N GLU A 135 16.21 3.69 -2.90
CA GLU A 135 16.77 5.01 -3.29
C GLU A 135 15.67 5.98 -3.72
N PHE A 136 14.49 5.46 -4.02
CA PHE A 136 13.36 6.23 -4.54
C PHE A 136 12.22 6.34 -3.52
N MET A 137 12.03 5.33 -2.67
CA MET A 137 10.98 5.32 -1.65
C MET A 137 11.43 6.05 -0.39
N ASP A 138 10.71 7.09 0.00
CA ASP A 138 10.80 7.68 1.33
C ASP A 138 9.45 7.57 2.08
N VAL A 139 9.43 8.02 3.33
CA VAL A 139 8.22 7.93 4.16
C VAL A 139 7.12 8.90 3.73
N LYS A 140 7.47 9.99 3.03
CA LYS A 140 6.49 10.95 2.48
C LYS A 140 5.78 10.35 1.25
N VAL A 141 6.49 9.60 0.43
CA VAL A 141 5.86 8.89 -0.71
C VAL A 141 4.89 7.81 -0.19
N LEU A 142 5.18 7.17 0.94
CA LEU A 142 4.20 6.27 1.60
C LEU A 142 2.97 7.02 2.15
N HIS A 143 3.13 8.30 2.48
CA HIS A 143 2.07 9.18 2.98
C HIS A 143 1.11 9.62 1.86
N ASP A 144 1.65 10.01 0.70
CA ASP A 144 0.90 10.63 -0.40
C ASP A 144 0.14 9.64 -1.30
N ASP A 145 -0.18 8.47 -0.76
CA ASP A 145 -0.92 7.41 -1.42
C ASP A 145 -0.22 6.78 -2.63
N PHE A 146 0.22 5.53 -2.45
CA PHE A 146 0.05 4.53 -3.51
C PHE A 146 -1.43 4.11 -3.57
N GLU A 147 -2.33 5.06 -3.76
CA GLU A 147 -3.61 4.77 -4.39
C GLU A 147 -3.28 4.47 -5.84
N LEU A 148 -2.74 3.27 -6.06
CA LEU A 148 -2.73 2.56 -7.32
C LEU A 148 -4.19 2.20 -7.66
N THR A 149 -5.08 3.19 -7.60
CA THR A 149 -6.50 3.04 -7.85
C THR A 149 -6.69 2.87 -9.33
N SER A 150 -7.07 1.63 -9.66
CA SER A 150 -7.67 1.15 -10.89
C SER A 150 -8.41 2.23 -11.67
N LEU A 151 -7.75 2.85 -12.63
CA LEU A 151 -8.41 3.63 -13.69
C LEU A 151 -9.24 2.71 -14.61
N HIS A 152 -9.04 1.39 -14.53
CA HIS A 152 -9.83 0.42 -15.29
C HIS A 152 -10.24 -0.81 -14.46
N ASP A 153 -11.54 -1.11 -14.49
CA ASP A 153 -12.18 -2.39 -14.19
C ASP A 153 -11.90 -3.05 -12.83
N SER A 154 -12.42 -2.54 -11.72
CA SER A 154 -12.74 -3.34 -10.50
C SER A 154 -11.62 -4.19 -9.87
N ILE A 155 -10.38 -4.15 -10.36
CA ILE A 155 -9.26 -4.98 -9.90
C ILE A 155 -8.69 -4.34 -8.65
N HIS A 156 -8.69 -5.11 -7.57
CA HIS A 156 -8.06 -4.75 -6.32
C HIS A 156 -6.53 -4.96 -6.40
N LEU A 157 -5.78 -4.26 -5.56
CA LEU A 157 -4.32 -4.33 -5.60
C LEU A 157 -3.74 -5.72 -5.35
N ASP A 158 -4.36 -6.49 -4.47
CA ASP A 158 -4.00 -7.89 -4.21
C ASP A 158 -4.21 -8.77 -5.47
N GLU A 159 -5.24 -8.47 -6.26
CA GLU A 159 -5.49 -9.15 -7.54
C GLU A 159 -4.49 -8.70 -8.61
N LEU A 160 -4.16 -7.41 -8.67
CA LEU A 160 -3.13 -6.87 -9.55
C LEU A 160 -1.77 -7.53 -9.25
N PHE A 161 -1.44 -7.70 -7.97
CA PHE A 161 -0.22 -8.36 -7.53
C PHE A 161 -0.13 -9.79 -8.07
N ILE A 162 -1.21 -10.57 -7.93
CA ILE A 162 -1.30 -11.92 -8.50
C ILE A 162 -1.13 -11.91 -10.02
N LEU A 163 -1.78 -10.98 -10.73
CA LEU A 163 -1.66 -10.85 -12.18
C LEU A 163 -0.21 -10.58 -12.59
N GLY A 164 0.52 -9.73 -11.86
CA GLY A 164 1.92 -9.45 -12.14
C GLY A 164 2.82 -10.66 -11.99
N LEU A 165 2.62 -11.47 -10.94
CA LEU A 165 3.37 -12.70 -10.74
C LEU A 165 3.12 -13.71 -11.88
N ILE A 166 1.86 -13.93 -12.25
CA ILE A 166 1.50 -14.83 -13.35
C ILE A 166 2.06 -14.31 -14.69
N TYR A 167 2.05 -12.98 -14.90
CA TYR A 167 2.57 -12.36 -16.11
C TYR A 167 4.08 -12.53 -16.25
N LEU A 168 4.84 -12.27 -15.17
CA LEU A 168 6.30 -12.33 -15.18
C LEU A 168 6.84 -13.76 -15.28
N TYR A 169 6.11 -14.72 -14.70
CA TYR A 169 6.52 -16.10 -14.61
C TYR A 169 5.42 -17.03 -15.18
N PRO A 170 5.15 -16.94 -16.49
CA PRO A 170 4.12 -17.75 -17.11
C PRO A 170 4.48 -19.23 -16.96
N ASN A 171 3.52 -20.03 -16.52
CA ASN A 171 3.67 -21.48 -16.27
C ASN A 171 4.66 -21.88 -15.15
N ALA A 172 5.27 -20.93 -14.44
CA ALA A 172 6.19 -21.26 -13.34
C ALA A 172 5.47 -21.71 -12.07
N TYR A 173 4.25 -21.20 -11.85
CA TYR A 173 3.47 -21.47 -10.66
C TYR A 173 2.28 -22.37 -10.97
N ASN A 174 2.23 -23.52 -10.31
CA ASN A 174 0.96 -24.18 -10.05
C ASN A 174 0.22 -23.48 -8.90
N MET A 175 -1.06 -23.83 -8.70
CA MET A 175 -1.89 -23.25 -7.64
C MET A 175 -1.28 -23.36 -6.22
N ALA A 176 -0.55 -24.45 -5.92
CA ALA A 176 0.06 -24.66 -4.60
C ALA A 176 1.27 -23.74 -4.39
N GLN A 177 2.11 -23.59 -5.40
CA GLN A 177 3.27 -22.68 -5.35
C GLN A 177 2.81 -21.21 -5.30
N LEU A 178 1.81 -20.85 -6.11
CA LEU A 178 1.23 -19.51 -6.05
C LEU A 178 0.64 -19.23 -4.67
N LYS A 179 -0.07 -20.21 -4.08
CA LYS A 179 -0.59 -20.11 -2.72
C LYS A 179 0.52 -19.83 -1.71
N TYR A 180 1.60 -20.60 -1.74
CA TYR A 180 2.74 -20.39 -0.86
C TYR A 180 3.30 -18.96 -0.96
N VAL A 181 3.55 -18.47 -2.17
CA VAL A 181 4.09 -17.10 -2.39
C VAL A 181 3.12 -16.02 -1.92
N ILE A 182 1.84 -16.17 -2.22
CA ILE A 182 0.79 -15.20 -1.86
C ILE A 182 0.55 -15.14 -0.34
N GLU A 183 0.65 -16.28 0.35
CA GLU A 183 0.50 -16.35 1.81
C GLU A 183 1.66 -15.68 2.56
N GLN A 184 2.89 -15.67 2.00
CA GLN A 184 4.00 -14.87 2.55
C GLN A 184 3.70 -13.35 2.58
N HIS A 185 2.68 -12.93 1.83
CA HIS A 185 2.22 -11.55 1.75
C HIS A 185 0.88 -11.35 2.47
N ASN A 186 0.52 -12.22 3.42
CA ASN A 186 -0.71 -12.14 4.22
C ASN A 186 -2.00 -11.97 3.38
N MET A 187 -2.05 -12.60 2.21
CA MET A 187 -3.23 -12.58 1.32
C MET A 187 -3.97 -13.90 1.36
N TYR A 188 -5.30 -13.82 1.29
CA TYR A 188 -6.15 -14.98 1.09
C TYR A 188 -6.31 -15.26 -0.40
N ILE A 189 -5.53 -16.23 -0.91
CA ILE A 189 -5.48 -16.50 -2.35
C ILE A 189 -6.81 -16.96 -2.95
N THR A 190 -7.59 -17.77 -2.24
CA THR A 190 -8.81 -18.39 -2.77
C THR A 190 -9.85 -17.40 -3.28
N PRO A 191 -10.29 -16.38 -2.49
CA PRO A 191 -11.23 -15.38 -2.98
C PRO A 191 -10.65 -14.53 -4.13
N LEU A 192 -9.35 -14.22 -4.09
CA LEU A 192 -8.69 -13.42 -5.14
C LEU A 192 -8.65 -14.16 -6.49
N ILE A 193 -8.29 -15.45 -6.48
CA ILE A 193 -8.31 -16.28 -7.69
C ILE A 193 -9.71 -16.46 -8.23
N LYS A 194 -10.70 -16.71 -7.34
CA LYS A 194 -12.10 -16.82 -7.77
C LYS A 194 -12.56 -15.53 -8.46
N SER A 195 -12.29 -14.39 -7.85
CA SER A 195 -12.62 -13.08 -8.40
C SER A 195 -11.92 -12.81 -9.75
N LEU A 196 -10.63 -13.13 -9.88
CA LEU A 196 -9.90 -12.99 -11.15
C LEU A 196 -10.42 -13.91 -12.26
N VAL A 197 -10.91 -15.11 -11.93
CA VAL A 197 -11.59 -16.03 -12.86
C VAL A 197 -12.95 -15.44 -13.28
N ASP A 198 -13.74 -14.96 -12.32
CA ASP A 198 -15.06 -14.37 -12.55
C ASP A 198 -14.96 -13.11 -13.43
N LYS A 199 -13.93 -12.28 -13.20
CA LYS A 199 -13.56 -11.11 -14.02
C LYS A 199 -12.91 -11.49 -15.36
N LYS A 200 -12.75 -12.79 -15.63
CA LYS A 200 -12.21 -13.36 -16.87
C LYS A 200 -10.75 -13.01 -17.18
N TYR A 201 -9.96 -12.50 -16.23
CA TYR A 201 -8.54 -12.18 -16.46
C TYR A 201 -7.67 -13.44 -16.58
N ILE A 202 -7.97 -14.45 -15.77
CA ILE A 202 -7.18 -15.69 -15.71
C ILE A 202 -8.02 -16.90 -16.10
N TYR A 203 -7.36 -17.94 -16.56
CA TYR A 203 -7.89 -19.30 -16.60
C TYR A 203 -7.33 -20.10 -15.42
N LYS A 204 -8.12 -21.07 -14.95
CA LYS A 204 -7.73 -22.05 -13.94
C LYS A 204 -8.22 -23.41 -14.39
N GLU A 205 -7.30 -24.29 -14.75
CA GLU A 205 -7.63 -25.60 -15.34
C GLU A 205 -6.76 -26.71 -14.75
N ARG A 206 -7.25 -27.95 -14.79
CA ARG A 206 -6.42 -29.11 -14.42
C ARG A 206 -5.52 -29.47 -15.59
N CYS A 207 -4.29 -29.87 -15.28
CA CYS A 207 -3.37 -30.37 -16.29
C CYS A 207 -3.90 -31.70 -16.86
N ARG A 208 -3.86 -31.87 -18.19
CA ARG A 208 -4.34 -33.07 -18.87
C ARG A 208 -3.49 -34.32 -18.60
N THR A 209 -2.19 -34.12 -18.31
CA THR A 209 -1.24 -35.22 -18.06
C THR A 209 -1.11 -35.58 -16.58
N ASP A 210 -1.53 -34.69 -15.68
CA ASP A 210 -1.56 -34.92 -14.23
C ASP A 210 -2.71 -34.10 -13.63
N GLU A 211 -3.87 -34.73 -13.44
CA GLU A 211 -5.08 -34.05 -12.97
C GLU A 211 -4.95 -33.48 -11.54
N ARG A 212 -3.91 -33.89 -10.78
CA ARG A 212 -3.61 -33.33 -9.46
C ARG A 212 -3.00 -31.93 -9.58
N GLN A 213 -2.46 -31.56 -10.73
CA GLN A 213 -1.90 -30.26 -10.98
C GLN A 213 -2.94 -29.29 -11.53
N ILE A 214 -3.04 -28.12 -10.91
CA ILE A 214 -3.87 -27.02 -11.37
C ILE A 214 -2.96 -25.96 -11.99
N ARG A 215 -3.17 -25.71 -13.28
CA ARG A 215 -2.54 -24.64 -14.04
C ARG A 215 -3.35 -23.36 -13.94
N ILE A 216 -2.62 -22.26 -13.88
CA ILE A 216 -3.18 -20.91 -13.82
C ILE A 216 -2.38 -20.03 -14.78
N GLY A 217 -3.08 -19.19 -15.53
CA GLY A 217 -2.44 -18.27 -16.47
C GLY A 217 -3.38 -17.13 -16.84
N ILE A 218 -2.80 -16.05 -17.38
CA ILE A 218 -3.58 -14.94 -17.93
C ILE A 218 -4.18 -15.40 -19.26
N LYS A 219 -5.46 -15.09 -19.50
CA LYS A 219 -6.08 -15.39 -20.80
C LYS A 219 -5.46 -14.54 -21.90
N THR A 220 -5.24 -15.12 -23.06
CA THR A 220 -4.53 -14.47 -24.17
C THR A 220 -5.19 -13.15 -24.60
N ASP A 221 -6.53 -13.11 -24.62
CA ASP A 221 -7.34 -11.92 -24.94
C ASP A 221 -7.24 -10.81 -23.90
N LYS A 222 -6.75 -11.11 -22.69
CA LYS A 222 -6.60 -10.17 -21.58
C LYS A 222 -5.17 -9.65 -21.39
N LEU A 223 -4.18 -10.22 -22.09
CA LEU A 223 -2.78 -9.80 -21.95
C LEU A 223 -2.58 -8.31 -22.20
N SER A 224 -3.15 -7.76 -23.28
CA SER A 224 -3.02 -6.32 -23.60
C SER A 224 -3.60 -5.43 -22.51
N GLN A 225 -4.74 -5.82 -21.93
CA GLN A 225 -5.39 -5.10 -20.84
C GLN A 225 -4.53 -5.14 -19.56
N VAL A 226 -3.96 -6.29 -19.21
CA VAL A 226 -3.04 -6.41 -18.06
C VAL A 226 -1.81 -5.52 -18.23
N LYS A 227 -1.22 -5.48 -19.44
CA LYS A 227 -0.09 -4.58 -19.73
C LYS A 227 -0.46 -3.11 -19.53
N LEU A 228 -1.65 -2.71 -19.97
CA LEU A 228 -2.14 -1.34 -19.81
C LEU A 228 -2.29 -0.98 -18.32
N LEU A 229 -2.92 -1.84 -17.52
CA LEU A 229 -3.06 -1.65 -16.06
C LEU A 229 -1.70 -1.43 -15.38
N PHE A 230 -0.70 -2.25 -15.70
CA PHE A 230 0.62 -2.10 -15.11
C PHE A 230 1.38 -0.86 -15.60
N ASN A 231 1.16 -0.44 -16.85
CA ASN A 231 1.73 0.82 -17.34
C ASN A 231 1.14 2.04 -16.63
N GLU A 232 -0.18 2.05 -16.41
CA GLU A 232 -0.86 3.10 -15.65
C GLU A 232 -0.33 3.15 -14.23
N CYS A 233 -0.29 2.00 -13.55
CA CYS A 233 0.29 1.89 -12.21
C CYS A 233 1.72 2.42 -12.19
N TYR A 234 2.58 1.96 -13.10
CA TYR A 234 3.96 2.42 -13.21
C TYR A 234 4.06 3.94 -13.39
N ASN A 235 3.25 4.52 -14.27
CA ASN A 235 3.27 5.96 -14.52
C ASN A 235 2.83 6.75 -13.28
N THR A 236 1.82 6.27 -12.54
CA THR A 236 1.41 6.84 -11.25
C THR A 236 2.58 6.82 -10.26
N ILE A 237 3.26 5.68 -10.13
CA ILE A 237 4.42 5.53 -9.24
C ILE A 237 5.54 6.51 -9.62
N VAL A 238 5.92 6.57 -10.89
CA VAL A 238 6.97 7.45 -11.40
C VAL A 238 6.65 8.92 -11.16
N ASN A 239 5.40 9.33 -11.43
CA ASN A 239 4.96 10.70 -11.21
C ASN A 239 4.98 11.08 -9.72
N HIS A 240 4.55 10.20 -8.82
CA HIS A 240 4.56 10.46 -7.37
C HIS A 240 5.97 10.45 -6.78
N LEU A 241 6.87 9.62 -7.32
CA LEU A 241 8.26 9.54 -6.90
C LEU A 241 9.13 10.65 -7.52
N GLU A 242 8.54 11.58 -8.31
CA GLU A 242 9.26 12.58 -9.10
C GLU A 242 10.45 12.00 -9.89
N LEU A 243 10.32 10.74 -10.36
CA LEU A 243 11.35 10.04 -11.12
C LEU A 243 11.38 10.60 -12.54
N THR A 244 11.86 11.82 -12.67
CA THR A 244 11.83 12.60 -13.91
C THR A 244 12.85 12.14 -14.92
N HIS A 245 13.70 11.15 -14.63
CA HIS A 245 14.65 10.58 -15.59
C HIS A 245 14.97 9.10 -15.29
N ILE A 246 14.21 8.17 -15.89
CA ILE A 246 14.61 6.76 -16.12
C ILE A 246 14.17 6.32 -17.52
#